data_AF-A0A445L1J5-F1
#
_entry.id   AF-A0A445L1J5-F1
#
_cell.length_a   1.000
_cell.length_b   1.000
_cell.length_c   1.000
_cell.angle_alpha   90.00
_cell.angle_beta   90.00
_cell.angle_gamma   90.00
#
_symmetry.space_group_name_H-M   'P 1'
#
loop_
_entity.id
_entity.type
_entity.pdbx_description
1 polymer ?
#
loop_
_entity_poly.entity_id
_entity_poly.type
_entity_poly.pdbx_seq_one_letter_code
_entity_poly.pdbx_strand_id
1 'polypeptide(L)'
;MVALDLTISMLAVIVVVVSLGLWSGIEGVLQVPWYFIFGDSLVDNGNNNQLQSLARADYLPYGIDFPGGPFGRFSNGKTTVDAIDYPYTRNNTGL
;
A
#
# COMPACT_ATOMS: atom_id res chain seq x y z
N MET A 1 1.50 29.74 46.41
CA MET A 1 1.44 30.29 45.04
C MET A 1 2.65 29.82 44.25
N VAL A 2 3.88 30.27 44.56
CA VAL A 2 5.12 29.89 43.85
C VAL A 2 5.31 28.38 43.59
N ALA A 3 5.08 27.52 44.58
CA ALA A 3 5.23 26.06 44.42
C ALA A 3 4.21 25.46 43.44
N LEU A 4 2.99 25.99 43.40
CA LEU A 4 1.93 25.54 42.49
C LEU A 4 2.27 25.95 41.05
N ASP A 5 2.76 27.17 40.86
CA ASP A 5 3.20 27.69 39.56
C ASP A 5 4.37 26.86 38.98
N LEU A 6 5.31 26.45 39.85
CA LEU A 6 6.41 25.57 39.47
C LEU A 6 5.91 24.17 39.06
N THR A 7 4.94 23.60 39.78
CA THR A 7 4.39 22.29 39.41
C THR A 7 3.62 22.29 38.09
N ILE A 8 2.85 23.36 37.82
CA ILE A 8 2.08 23.49 36.58
C ILE A 8 3.02 23.68 35.38
N SER A 9 4.06 24.51 35.52
CA SER A 9 5.06 24.71 34.46
C SER A 9 5.85 23.43 34.16
N MET A 10 6.21 22.64 35.18
CA MET A 10 6.83 21.33 34.97
C MET A 10 5.92 20.36 34.21
N LEU A 11 4.62 20.31 34.53
CA LEU A 11 3.67 19.46 33.82
C LEU A 11 3.51 19.89 32.35
N ALA A 12 3.43 21.20 32.09
CA ALA A 12 3.33 21.73 30.74
C ALA A 12 4.56 21.36 29.89
N VAL A 13 5.77 21.42 30.46
CA VAL A 13 7.00 21.00 29.77
C VAL A 13 6.95 19.51 29.44
N ILE A 14 6.51 18.66 30.37
CA ILE A 14 6.38 17.21 30.13
C ILE A 14 5.39 16.94 28.99
N VAL A 15 4.23 17.60 29.00
CA VAL A 15 3.20 17.44 27.95
C VAL A 15 3.76 17.85 26.58
N VAL A 16 4.50 18.96 26.50
CA VAL A 16 5.13 19.40 25.25
C VAL A 16 6.16 18.39 24.77
N VAL A 17 7.04 17.90 25.65
CA VAL A 17 8.06 16.90 25.29
C VAL A 17 7.42 15.59 24.80
N VAL A 18 6.37 15.12 25.48
CA VAL A 18 5.63 13.92 25.06
C VAL A 18 4.96 14.14 23.71
N SER A 19 4.31 15.29 23.50
CA SER A 19 3.64 15.61 22.22
C SER A 19 4.62 15.66 21.05
N LEU A 20 5.83 16.18 21.27
CA LEU A 20 6.89 16.20 20.26
C LEU A 20 7.44 14.80 19.97
N GLY A 21 7.62 13.96 20.99
CA GLY A 21 8.07 12.58 20.83
C GLY A 21 7.05 11.70 20.10
N LEU A 22 5.75 11.95 20.29
CA LEU A 22 4.68 11.23 19.59
C LEU A 22 4.53 11.66 18.12
N TRP A 23 5.10 12.79 17.71
CA TRP A 23 5.08 13.27 16.32
C TRP A 23 6.14 12.59 15.45
N SER A 24 7.04 11.76 16.00
CA SER A 24 8.02 11.05 15.15
C SER A 24 7.30 10.03 14.25
N GLY A 25 6.96 10.46 13.04
CA GLY A 25 6.45 9.59 11.99
C GLY A 25 7.55 8.63 11.54
N ILE A 26 7.20 7.36 11.38
CA ILE A 26 8.08 6.39 10.73
C ILE A 26 7.96 6.62 9.22
N GLU A 27 9.01 7.11 8.58
CA GLU A 27 9.09 7.11 7.12
C GLU A 27 9.39 5.69 6.65
N GLY A 28 8.35 5.00 6.16
CA GLY A 28 8.48 3.70 5.51
C GLY A 28 9.12 3.85 4.14
N VAL A 29 10.44 4.04 4.08
CA VAL A 29 11.16 4.04 2.81
C VAL A 29 11.27 2.59 2.31
N LEU A 30 10.77 2.34 1.10
CA LEU A 30 10.95 1.06 0.43
C LEU A 30 12.45 0.81 0.21
N GLN A 31 12.97 -0.25 0.81
CA GLN A 31 14.37 -0.65 0.65
C GLN A 31 14.65 -1.25 -0.72
N VAL A 32 13.62 -1.66 -1.47
CA VAL A 32 13.75 -2.30 -2.76
C VAL A 32 12.81 -1.61 -3.77
N PRO A 33 13.35 -0.93 -4.79
CA PRO A 33 12.54 -0.16 -5.75
C PRO A 33 11.80 -1.04 -6.76
N TRP A 34 12.19 -2.31 -6.94
CA TRP A 34 11.58 -3.23 -7.91
C TRP A 34 11.74 -4.69 -7.50
N TYR A 35 10.71 -5.49 -7.79
CA TYR A 35 10.72 -6.94 -7.59
C TYR A 35 10.44 -7.66 -8.91
N PHE A 36 11.08 -8.81 -9.10
CA PHE A 36 10.74 -9.74 -10.17
C PHE A 36 9.81 -10.80 -9.61
N ILE A 37 8.63 -10.92 -10.22
CA ILE A 37 7.57 -11.82 -9.79
C ILE A 37 7.53 -13.00 -10.76
N PHE A 38 7.72 -14.19 -10.24
CA PHE A 38 7.62 -15.44 -10.98
C PHE A 38 6.49 -16.27 -10.37
N GLY A 39 5.70 -16.94 -11.21
CA GLY A 39 4.62 -17.79 -10.74
C GLY A 39 3.66 -18.16 -11.86
N ASP A 40 2.42 -18.43 -11.47
CA ASP A 40 1.32 -18.82 -12.34
C ASP A 40 0.20 -17.76 -12.34
N SER A 41 -1.01 -18.18 -12.72
CA SER A 41 -2.25 -17.41 -12.64
C SER A 41 -2.46 -16.57 -11.38
N LEU A 42 -1.98 -17.01 -10.21
CA LEU A 42 -2.16 -16.31 -8.94
C LEU A 42 -1.41 -14.98 -8.85
N VAL A 43 -0.41 -14.79 -9.71
CA VAL A 43 0.41 -13.57 -9.77
C VAL A 43 0.41 -12.92 -11.14
N ASP A 44 -0.35 -13.46 -12.09
CA ASP A 44 -0.50 -12.88 -13.43
C ASP A 44 -1.40 -11.65 -13.38
N ASN A 45 -0.87 -10.52 -13.83
CA ASN A 45 -1.56 -9.25 -13.94
C ASN A 45 -1.99 -8.92 -15.38
N GLY A 46 -1.89 -9.90 -16.29
CA GLY A 46 -2.23 -9.77 -17.71
C GLY A 46 -1.05 -9.97 -18.67
N ASN A 47 0.08 -10.49 -18.20
CA ASN A 47 1.24 -10.82 -19.03
C ASN A 47 0.87 -11.76 -20.18
N ASN A 48 -0.06 -12.69 -19.93
CA ASN A 48 -0.50 -13.64 -20.94
C ASN A 48 -1.37 -13.02 -22.06
N ASN A 49 -1.88 -11.80 -21.91
CA ASN A 49 -2.75 -11.17 -22.91
C ASN A 49 -2.02 -10.86 -24.23
N GLN A 50 -0.69 -10.83 -24.21
CA GLN A 50 0.14 -10.60 -25.39
C GLN A 50 0.72 -11.90 -25.98
N LEU A 51 0.38 -13.06 -25.41
CA LEU A 51 0.86 -14.36 -25.85
C LEU A 51 -0.26 -15.15 -26.53
N GLN A 52 0.10 -16.03 -27.47
CA GLN A 52 -0.84 -16.99 -28.05
C GLN A 52 -1.10 -18.13 -27.06
N SER A 53 -1.89 -17.84 -26.03
CA SER A 53 -2.19 -18.74 -24.91
C SER A 53 -3.68 -18.81 -24.63
N LEU A 54 -4.12 -19.98 -24.15
CA LEU A 54 -5.44 -20.17 -23.56
C LEU A 54 -5.48 -19.73 -22.09
N ALA A 55 -4.32 -19.62 -21.43
CA ALA A 55 -4.20 -19.11 -20.07
C ALA A 55 -4.28 -17.58 -20.08
N ARG A 56 -5.43 -17.04 -20.43
CA ARG A 56 -5.75 -15.60 -20.32
C ARG A 56 -6.92 -15.40 -19.37
N ALA A 57 -7.02 -14.19 -18.85
CA ALA A 57 -8.12 -13.74 -17.99
C ALA A 57 -8.60 -12.33 -18.37
N ASP A 58 -8.53 -12.00 -19.66
CA ASP A 58 -9.03 -10.78 -20.30
C ASP A 58 -10.52 -10.90 -20.70
N TYR A 59 -11.29 -11.75 -19.99
CA TYR A 59 -12.70 -12.02 -20.26
C TYR A 59 -13.49 -12.31 -18.97
N LEU A 60 -14.82 -12.19 -19.05
CA LEU A 60 -15.72 -12.48 -17.93
C LEU A 60 -15.73 -13.98 -17.58
N PRO A 61 -15.80 -14.36 -16.29
CA PRO A 61 -16.22 -13.54 -15.16
C PRO A 61 -15.09 -12.74 -14.48
N TYR A 62 -13.84 -12.86 -14.94
CA TYR A 62 -12.72 -12.20 -14.29
C TYR A 62 -12.85 -10.68 -14.34
N GLY A 63 -12.33 -10.02 -13.30
CA GLY A 63 -12.33 -8.57 -13.18
C GLY A 63 -13.69 -7.89 -13.26
N ILE A 64 -14.80 -8.61 -13.03
CA ILE A 64 -16.15 -8.01 -13.03
C ILE A 64 -16.32 -6.93 -11.95
N ASP A 65 -15.56 -7.03 -10.86
CA ASP A 65 -15.57 -6.06 -9.76
C ASP A 65 -14.58 -4.89 -9.99
N PHE A 66 -13.78 -4.91 -11.07
CA PHE A 66 -12.91 -3.79 -11.43
C PHE A 66 -13.69 -2.75 -12.27
N PRO A 67 -13.52 -1.44 -12.00
CA PRO A 67 -14.18 -0.39 -12.78
C PRO A 67 -13.91 -0.43 -14.29
N GLY A 68 -12.77 -0.99 -14.71
CA GLY A 68 -12.37 -1.13 -16.11
C GLY A 68 -12.54 -2.52 -16.71
N GLY A 69 -13.12 -3.47 -15.98
CA GLY A 69 -13.31 -4.86 -16.43
C GLY A 69 -12.04 -5.74 -16.34
N PRO A 70 -12.00 -6.87 -17.08
CA PRO A 70 -10.91 -7.84 -16.99
C PRO A 70 -9.61 -7.34 -17.64
N PHE A 71 -8.61 -7.06 -16.81
CA PHE A 71 -7.26 -6.69 -17.27
C PHE A 71 -6.28 -7.87 -17.35
N GLY A 72 -6.74 -9.12 -17.21
CA GLY A 72 -5.87 -10.30 -17.26
C GLY A 72 -5.46 -10.89 -15.91
N ARG A 73 -6.10 -10.48 -14.81
CA ARG A 73 -5.97 -11.15 -13.51
C ARG A 73 -6.95 -12.31 -13.43
N PHE A 74 -6.50 -13.47 -12.96
CA PHE A 74 -7.35 -14.64 -12.70
C PHE A 74 -8.19 -14.50 -11.41
N SER A 75 -8.73 -13.31 -11.17
CA SER A 75 -9.62 -13.02 -10.05
C SER A 75 -10.48 -11.80 -10.35
N ASN A 76 -11.42 -11.48 -9.45
CA ASN A 76 -12.19 -10.24 -9.53
C ASN A 76 -11.52 -9.07 -8.79
N GLY A 77 -10.36 -9.31 -8.17
CA GLY A 77 -9.69 -8.34 -7.32
C GLY A 77 -8.20 -8.27 -7.55
N LYS A 78 -7.54 -7.53 -6.65
CA LYS A 78 -6.08 -7.45 -6.61
C LYS A 78 -5.50 -8.78 -6.15
N THR A 79 -4.46 -9.23 -6.82
CA THR A 79 -3.65 -10.39 -6.43
C THR A 79 -2.77 -10.04 -5.22
N THR A 80 -2.12 -11.04 -4.63
CA THR A 80 -1.16 -10.82 -3.53
C THR A 80 -0.02 -9.90 -3.95
N VAL A 81 0.42 -9.96 -5.21
CA VAL A 81 1.50 -9.10 -5.71
C VAL A 81 1.07 -7.65 -5.90
N ASP A 82 -0.19 -7.43 -6.29
CA ASP A 82 -0.76 -6.08 -6.31
C ASP A 82 -0.82 -5.46 -4.91
N ALA A 83 -1.05 -6.27 -3.86
CA ALA A 83 -1.07 -5.79 -2.48
C ALA A 83 0.33 -5.39 -1.98
N ILE A 84 1.37 -6.08 -2.45
CA ILE A 84 2.77 -5.74 -2.16
C ILE A 84 3.16 -4.43 -2.87
N ASP A 85 2.66 -4.20 -4.09
CA ASP A 85 2.90 -2.95 -4.83
C ASP A 85 2.08 -1.75 -4.30
N TYR A 86 0.87 -2.01 -3.79
CA TYR A 86 -0.12 -0.98 -3.45
C TYR A 86 0.34 0.18 -2.54
N PRO A 87 1.14 -0.02 -1.47
CA PRO A 87 1.58 1.10 -0.64
C PRO A 87 2.52 2.06 -1.38
N TYR A 88 3.16 1.63 -2.48
CA TYR A 88 4.04 2.47 -3.27
C TYR A 88 3.29 3.30 -4.32
N THR A 89 2.39 2.66 -5.08
CA THR A 89 1.74 3.27 -6.24
C THR A 89 0.77 4.40 -5.86
N ARG A 90 0.12 4.33 -4.70
CA ARG A 90 -0.86 5.35 -4.27
C ARG A 90 -0.26 6.74 -4.07
N ASN A 91 1.00 6.81 -3.65
CA ASN A 91 1.67 8.08 -3.34
C ASN A 91 2.34 8.68 -4.59
N ASN A 92 2.46 7.92 -5.68
CA ASN A 92 3.22 8.31 -6.87
C ASN A 92 2.41 8.29 -8.18
N THR A 93 1.22 7.69 -8.23
CA THR A 93 0.50 7.52 -9.52
C THR A 93 -0.99 7.88 -9.52
N GLY A 94 -1.57 8.33 -8.40
CA GLY A 94 -2.92 8.92 -8.41
C GLY A 94 -4.04 7.99 -8.90
N LEU A 95 -3.87 6.67 -8.76
CA LEU A 95 -4.91 5.65 -8.98
C LEU A 95 -5.46 5.09 -7.65
#